data_AF-A0A6M0F7R3-F1
#
_entry.id   AF-A0A6M0F7R3-F1
#
_cell.length_a   1.000
_cell.length_b   1.000
_cell.length_c   1.000
_cell.angle_alpha   90.00
_cell.angle_beta   90.00
_cell.angle_gamma   90.00
#
_symmetry.space_group_name_H-M   'P 1'
#
loop_
_entity.id
_entity.type
_entity.pdbx_description
1 polymer ?
#
loop_
_entity_poly.entity_id
_entity_poly.type
_entity_poly.pdbx_seq_one_letter_code
_entity_poly.pdbx_strand_id
1 'polypeptide(L)'
;MTEQSNCHYSCRATLSREMVQHLFQTGLAWGKRLACEQDRHYLVIGECVVGGTTTALATLSGLGYDAKDKVNSSHPTCNHQQKWQVVSQGLQHLDSAHPVDIIAAVGDPMQPVVAGMAIAASRACGVLLAGGTQMLAVYGLIKAWTKQESLDWNPNQIVVGTTRWVADDPTGDTVGLAKTLDAPLLATQLHFHDARYPQLQAYEQGFVKEGVAAGGCAIAAALYQNWTQEQLLAAIEGLIDDYQQCLGMRFDEQ
;
A
#
# COMPACT_ATOMS: atom_id res chain seq x y z
N MET A 1 -0.76 -34.76 28.01
CA MET A 1 0.45 -33.93 27.83
C MET A 1 0.23 -33.10 26.58
N THR A 2 -0.17 -31.86 26.80
CA THR A 2 -0.52 -30.84 25.81
C THR A 2 0.74 -30.06 25.44
N GLU A 3 1.21 -30.15 24.20
CA GLU A 3 2.12 -29.17 23.63
C GLU A 3 1.28 -28.06 22.96
N GLN A 4 1.05 -26.99 23.72
CA GLN A 4 0.67 -25.71 23.14
C GLN A 4 1.96 -25.03 22.68
N SER A 5 2.11 -24.90 21.36
CA SER A 5 3.14 -24.07 20.73
C SER A 5 2.87 -22.60 21.01
N ASN A 6 3.35 -22.09 22.13
CA ASN A 6 3.39 -20.65 22.42
C ASN A 6 4.45 -20.00 21.53
N CYS A 7 4.01 -19.40 20.42
CA CYS A 7 4.82 -18.45 19.67
C CYS A 7 4.94 -17.16 20.50
N HIS A 8 6.04 -17.02 21.23
CA HIS A 8 6.37 -15.81 21.96
C HIS A 8 6.70 -14.68 20.97
N TYR A 9 5.71 -13.84 20.65
CA TYR A 9 5.95 -12.52 20.05
C TYR A 9 6.65 -11.63 21.10
N SER A 10 7.96 -11.81 21.22
CA SER A 10 8.85 -10.92 21.96
C SER A 10 8.83 -9.55 21.30
N CYS A 11 8.57 -8.50 22.09
CA CYS A 11 8.60 -7.08 21.72
C CYS A 11 10.01 -6.62 21.28
N ARG A 12 10.55 -7.20 20.20
CA ARG A 12 11.72 -6.67 19.51
C ARG A 12 11.25 -5.65 18.49
N ALA A 13 11.91 -4.50 18.45
CA ALA A 13 11.77 -3.53 17.38
C ALA A 13 11.81 -4.24 16.03
N THR A 14 10.86 -3.92 15.14
CA THR A 14 10.77 -4.53 13.81
C THR A 14 12.00 -4.21 12.97
N LEU A 15 12.56 -3.00 13.13
CA LEU A 15 13.76 -2.50 12.48
C LEU A 15 14.63 -1.70 13.46
N SER A 16 15.94 -1.65 13.24
CA SER A 16 16.78 -0.68 13.97
C SER A 16 16.58 0.73 13.41
N ARG A 17 16.78 1.76 14.23
CA ARG A 17 16.66 3.17 13.80
C ARG A 17 17.60 3.48 12.65
N GLU A 18 18.82 2.95 12.71
CA GLU A 18 19.85 3.09 11.66
C GLU A 18 19.38 2.47 10.35
N MET A 19 18.74 1.31 10.39
CA MET A 19 18.15 0.67 9.21
C MET A 19 17.04 1.53 8.61
N VAL A 20 16.13 2.06 9.45
CA VAL A 20 15.03 2.93 8.99
C VAL A 20 15.58 4.19 8.31
N GLN A 21 16.58 4.84 8.93
CA GLN A 21 17.24 6.01 8.36
C GLN A 21 17.94 5.66 7.04
N HIS A 22 18.66 4.54 6.99
CA HIS A 22 19.33 4.07 5.78
C HIS A 22 18.33 3.82 4.63
N LEU A 23 17.21 3.15 4.91
CA LEU A 23 16.15 2.89 3.95
C LEU A 23 15.49 4.19 3.46
N PHE A 24 15.24 5.13 4.36
CA PHE A 24 14.70 6.45 4.00
C PHE A 24 15.65 7.24 3.09
N GLN A 25 16.95 7.28 3.42
CA GLN A 25 17.97 7.92 2.60
C GLN A 25 18.13 7.24 1.24
N THR A 26 18.06 5.91 1.22
CA THR A 26 18.05 5.12 -0.02
C THR A 26 16.83 5.49 -0.88
N GLY A 27 15.66 5.63 -0.26
CA GLY A 27 14.46 6.11 -0.92
C GLY A 27 14.63 7.49 -1.54
N LEU A 28 15.17 8.46 -0.79
CA LEU A 28 15.46 9.81 -1.29
C LEU A 28 16.40 9.78 -2.52
N ALA A 29 17.45 8.96 -2.47
CA ALA A 29 18.40 8.82 -3.57
C ALA A 29 17.73 8.25 -4.83
N TRP A 30 16.93 7.19 -4.69
CA TRP A 30 16.20 6.60 -5.81
C TRP A 30 15.11 7.52 -6.36
N GLY A 31 14.34 8.19 -5.51
CA GLY A 31 13.33 9.14 -5.94
C GLY A 31 13.91 10.28 -6.78
N LYS A 32 15.06 10.84 -6.35
CA LYS A 32 15.78 11.85 -7.12
C LYS A 32 16.27 11.31 -8.46
N ARG A 33 16.87 10.11 -8.45
CA ARG A 33 17.41 9.48 -9.67
C ARG A 33 16.29 9.24 -10.69
N LEU A 34 15.23 8.55 -10.29
CA LEU A 34 14.13 8.18 -11.18
C LEU A 34 13.39 9.41 -11.73
N ALA A 35 13.27 10.48 -10.94
CA ALA A 35 12.66 11.71 -11.40
C ALA A 35 13.50 12.48 -12.45
N CYS A 36 14.80 12.21 -12.53
CA CYS A 36 15.72 12.84 -13.49
C CYS A 36 16.01 11.99 -14.74
N GLU A 37 15.55 10.73 -14.80
CA GLU A 37 15.96 9.81 -15.86
C GLU A 37 15.32 10.10 -17.24
N GLN A 38 14.26 10.91 -17.32
CA GLN A 38 13.57 11.25 -18.58
C GLN A 38 12.74 12.56 -18.49
N ASP A 39 12.44 13.20 -19.62
CA ASP A 39 11.63 14.43 -19.70
C ASP A 39 10.12 14.15 -19.53
N ARG A 40 9.54 14.65 -18.41
CA ARG A 40 8.10 14.64 -18.06
C ARG A 40 7.48 13.26 -17.86
N HIS A 41 7.74 12.64 -16.69
CA HIS A 41 7.12 11.38 -16.30
C HIS A 41 6.32 11.48 -15.01
N TYR A 42 5.43 10.52 -14.80
CA TYR A 42 4.85 10.20 -13.50
C TYR A 42 5.56 8.97 -12.95
N LEU A 43 5.86 8.97 -11.65
CA LEU A 43 6.40 7.80 -10.96
C LEU A 43 5.26 7.04 -10.28
N VAL A 44 5.01 5.80 -10.73
CA VAL A 44 4.07 4.89 -10.08
C VAL A 44 4.85 3.99 -9.12
N ILE A 45 4.61 4.13 -7.81
CA ILE A 45 5.32 3.36 -6.78
C ILE A 45 4.35 2.40 -6.11
N GLY A 46 4.53 1.10 -6.34
CA GLY A 46 3.74 0.04 -5.73
C GLY A 46 4.40 -0.63 -4.54
N GLU A 47 3.67 -1.57 -3.94
CA GLU A 47 4.16 -2.42 -2.86
C GLU A 47 3.67 -3.87 -3.01
N CYS A 48 4.38 -4.79 -2.38
CA CYS A 48 3.95 -6.17 -2.20
C CYS A 48 4.47 -6.69 -0.85
N VAL A 49 3.78 -6.32 0.23
CA VAL A 49 4.18 -6.61 1.61
C VAL A 49 3.09 -7.43 2.30
N VAL A 50 3.39 -8.70 2.54
CA VAL A 50 2.52 -9.56 3.37
C VAL A 50 2.46 -8.99 4.79
N GLY A 51 1.24 -8.78 5.30
CA GLY A 51 1.03 -8.12 6.59
C GLY A 51 1.08 -6.59 6.55
N GLY A 52 1.27 -5.98 5.37
CA GLY A 52 1.40 -4.53 5.19
C GLY A 52 0.20 -3.72 5.70
N THR A 53 -1.01 -4.28 5.70
CA THR A 53 -2.19 -3.60 6.26
C THR A 53 -2.13 -3.48 7.79
N THR A 54 -1.45 -4.39 8.47
CA THR A 54 -1.22 -4.33 9.92
C THR A 54 -0.17 -3.28 10.28
N THR A 55 0.95 -3.24 9.55
CA THR A 55 2.00 -2.22 9.74
C THR A 55 1.51 -0.83 9.32
N ALA A 56 0.60 -0.74 8.34
CA ALA A 56 -0.11 0.49 8.00
C ALA A 56 -0.98 1.01 9.16
N LEU A 57 -1.79 0.13 9.77
CA LEU A 57 -2.56 0.46 10.97
C LEU A 57 -1.65 0.94 12.10
N ALA A 58 -0.54 0.24 12.33
CA ALA A 58 0.41 0.57 13.38
C ALA A 58 1.06 1.93 13.16
N THR A 59 1.48 2.21 11.93
CA THR A 59 2.12 3.48 11.55
C THR A 59 1.15 4.64 11.68
N LEU A 60 -0.07 4.52 11.14
CA LEU A 60 -1.08 5.57 11.26
C LEU A 60 -1.45 5.84 12.72
N SER A 61 -1.64 4.78 13.52
CA SER A 61 -1.96 4.90 14.94
C SER A 61 -0.80 5.52 15.73
N GLY A 62 0.45 5.12 15.45
CA GLY A 62 1.65 5.69 16.07
C GLY A 62 1.89 7.15 15.70
N LEU A 63 1.47 7.57 14.51
CA LEU A 63 1.44 8.97 14.07
C LEU A 63 0.27 9.77 14.69
N GLY A 64 -0.60 9.13 15.48
CA GLY A 64 -1.72 9.76 16.17
C GLY A 64 -3.01 9.87 15.37
N TYR A 65 -3.12 9.18 14.22
CA TYR A 65 -4.37 9.12 13.46
C TYR A 65 -5.30 8.03 14.01
N ASP A 66 -6.60 8.34 14.07
CA ASP A 66 -7.63 7.34 14.37
C ASP A 66 -7.81 6.41 13.17
N ALA A 67 -7.04 5.32 13.15
CA ALA A 67 -7.02 4.34 12.07
C ALA A 67 -7.60 2.97 12.46
N LYS A 68 -7.98 2.79 13.73
CA LYS A 68 -8.58 1.55 14.22
C LYS A 68 -9.85 1.24 13.44
N ASP A 69 -9.99 -0.01 13.02
CA ASP A 69 -11.12 -0.52 12.23
C ASP A 69 -11.27 0.08 10.82
N LYS A 70 -10.28 0.87 10.33
CA LYS A 70 -10.35 1.54 9.02
C LYS A 70 -9.46 0.94 7.93
N VAL A 71 -8.49 0.09 8.29
CA VAL A 71 -7.58 -0.54 7.30
C VAL A 71 -8.22 -1.74 6.60
N ASN A 72 -7.90 -1.97 5.32
CA ASN A 72 -8.43 -3.10 4.57
C ASN A 72 -7.73 -4.43 4.87
N SER A 73 -8.26 -5.50 4.29
CA SER A 73 -7.69 -6.84 4.27
C SER A 73 -7.85 -7.46 2.88
N SER A 74 -7.00 -8.43 2.54
CA SER A 74 -7.15 -9.28 1.34
C SER A 74 -8.27 -10.32 1.46
N HIS A 75 -8.99 -10.34 2.58
CA HIS A 75 -10.11 -11.24 2.82
C HIS A 75 -11.45 -10.48 2.85
N PRO A 76 -12.58 -11.17 2.59
CA PRO A 76 -13.91 -10.54 2.57
C PRO A 76 -14.27 -9.86 3.89
N THR A 77 -13.88 -10.47 5.00
CA THR A 77 -14.02 -9.89 6.34
C THR A 77 -12.64 -9.50 6.88
N CYS A 78 -12.50 -8.26 7.34
CA CYS A 78 -11.26 -7.79 7.94
C CYS A 78 -11.07 -8.36 9.37
N ASN A 79 -9.86 -8.81 9.69
CA ASN A 79 -9.46 -9.32 11.01
C ASN A 79 -9.03 -8.19 11.97
N HIS A 80 -9.87 -7.15 12.09
CA HIS A 80 -9.55 -5.92 12.83
C HIS A 80 -9.10 -6.14 14.26
N GLN A 81 -9.81 -6.98 15.02
CA GLN A 81 -9.46 -7.25 16.41
C GLN A 81 -8.04 -7.83 16.54
N GLN A 82 -7.68 -8.77 15.68
CA GLN A 82 -6.35 -9.39 15.68
C GLN A 82 -5.27 -8.36 15.34
N LYS A 83 -5.49 -7.56 14.30
CA LYS A 83 -4.58 -6.46 13.92
C LYS A 83 -4.41 -5.49 15.08
N TRP A 84 -5.51 -5.06 15.70
CA TRP A 84 -5.47 -4.10 16.80
C TRP A 84 -4.72 -4.63 18.02
N GLN A 85 -4.89 -5.90 18.38
CA GLN A 85 -4.15 -6.52 19.48
C GLN A 85 -2.64 -6.42 19.23
N VAL A 86 -2.16 -6.84 18.06
CA VAL A 86 -0.75 -6.78 17.68
C VAL A 86 -0.23 -5.33 17.66
N VAL A 87 -1.00 -4.42 17.06
CA VAL A 87 -0.63 -3.00 16.96
C VAL A 87 -0.55 -2.34 18.34
N SER A 88 -1.55 -2.54 19.20
CA SER A 88 -1.58 -1.97 20.54
C SER A 88 -0.41 -2.44 21.40
N GLN A 89 -0.01 -3.71 21.26
CA GLN A 89 1.16 -4.26 21.96
C GLN A 89 2.46 -3.62 21.45
N GLY A 90 2.61 -3.48 20.14
CA GLY A 90 3.80 -2.85 19.54
C GLY A 90 3.97 -1.37 19.88
N LEU A 91 2.85 -0.65 20.04
CA LEU A 91 2.85 0.78 20.38
C LEU A 91 2.92 1.07 21.88
N GLN A 92 2.71 0.08 22.76
CA GLN A 92 2.59 0.28 24.21
C GLN A 92 3.81 0.97 24.86
N HIS A 93 5.00 0.79 24.29
CA HIS A 93 6.26 1.33 24.81
C HIS A 93 6.85 2.44 23.93
N LEU A 94 6.07 2.93 22.96
CA LEU A 94 6.53 3.97 22.06
C LEU A 94 6.18 5.36 22.62
N ASP A 95 7.17 6.01 23.23
CA ASP A 95 7.02 7.36 23.81
C ASP A 95 7.38 8.48 22.82
N SER A 96 7.62 8.15 21.56
CA SER A 96 8.10 9.08 20.52
C SER A 96 7.14 9.13 19.35
N ALA A 97 6.78 10.35 18.94
CA ALA A 97 6.05 10.61 17.70
C ALA A 97 6.98 10.74 16.48
N HIS A 98 8.28 10.48 16.65
CA HIS A 98 9.25 10.59 15.57
C HIS A 98 9.02 9.49 14.53
N PRO A 99 8.91 9.80 13.22
CA PRO A 99 8.69 8.81 12.16
C PRO A 99 9.65 7.62 12.20
N VAL A 100 10.95 7.90 12.38
CA VAL A 100 11.99 6.85 12.53
C VAL A 100 11.67 5.87 13.67
N ASP A 101 11.22 6.38 14.82
CA ASP A 101 10.99 5.57 16.00
C ASP A 101 9.71 4.74 15.87
N ILE A 102 8.66 5.32 15.27
CA ILE A 102 7.42 4.62 14.94
C ILE A 102 7.71 3.45 13.99
N ILE A 103 8.43 3.70 12.89
CA ILE A 103 8.73 2.66 11.90
C ILE A 103 9.67 1.60 12.48
N ALA A 104 10.66 2.00 13.29
CA ALA A 104 11.54 1.06 13.98
C ALA A 104 10.76 0.13 14.94
N ALA A 105 9.72 0.64 15.59
CA ALA A 105 8.92 -0.14 16.52
C ALA A 105 7.92 -1.07 15.83
N VAL A 106 7.18 -0.55 14.84
CA VAL A 106 5.96 -1.23 14.32
C VAL A 106 5.75 -1.15 12.81
N GLY A 107 6.63 -0.47 12.08
CA GLY A 107 6.54 -0.34 10.62
C GLY A 107 7.13 -1.52 9.87
N ASP A 108 7.18 -1.39 8.55
CA ASP A 108 7.86 -2.31 7.64
C ASP A 108 8.93 -1.59 6.79
N PRO A 109 9.87 -2.31 6.15
CA PRO A 109 10.94 -1.71 5.36
C PRO A 109 10.48 -0.93 4.13
N MET A 110 9.29 -1.23 3.57
CA MET A 110 8.81 -0.58 2.35
C MET A 110 8.42 0.87 2.66
N GLN A 111 7.75 1.10 3.78
CA GLN A 111 7.26 2.42 4.20
C GLN A 111 8.33 3.54 4.15
N PRO A 112 9.51 3.42 4.80
CA PRO A 112 10.55 4.46 4.76
C PRO A 112 11.15 4.65 3.36
N VAL A 113 11.31 3.57 2.59
CA VAL A 113 11.85 3.66 1.21
C VAL A 113 10.88 4.44 0.33
N VAL A 114 9.60 4.06 0.30
CA VAL A 114 8.59 4.71 -0.55
C VAL A 114 8.36 6.15 -0.11
N ALA A 115 8.33 6.44 1.19
CA ALA A 115 8.22 7.81 1.69
C ALA A 115 9.39 8.69 1.19
N GLY A 116 10.64 8.19 1.29
CA GLY A 116 11.81 8.89 0.78
C GLY A 116 11.75 9.10 -0.75
N MET A 117 11.36 8.07 -1.50
CA MET A 117 11.22 8.16 -2.95
C MET A 117 10.20 9.23 -3.36
N ALA A 118 9.02 9.19 -2.74
CA ALA A 118 7.93 10.10 -3.06
C ALA A 118 8.25 11.56 -2.68
N ILE A 119 8.88 11.79 -1.52
CA ILE A 119 9.36 13.12 -1.11
C ILE A 119 10.30 13.69 -2.16
N ALA A 120 11.34 12.94 -2.54
CA ALA A 120 12.34 13.42 -3.49
C ALA A 120 11.76 13.62 -4.89
N ALA A 121 10.97 12.66 -5.39
CA ALA A 121 10.40 12.70 -6.73
C ALA A 121 9.36 13.84 -6.88
N SER A 122 8.55 14.10 -5.85
CA SER A 122 7.51 15.14 -5.89
C SER A 122 8.02 16.55 -6.21
N ARG A 123 9.32 16.81 -5.96
CA ARG A 123 9.96 18.10 -6.25
C ARG A 123 10.16 18.35 -7.74
N ALA A 124 10.12 17.30 -8.56
CA ALA A 124 10.41 17.35 -9.99
C ALA A 124 9.27 16.80 -10.86
N CYS A 125 8.50 15.82 -10.36
CA CYS A 125 7.46 15.15 -11.13
C CYS A 125 6.30 14.64 -10.29
N GLY A 126 5.23 14.18 -10.96
CA GLY A 126 4.07 13.59 -10.29
C GLY A 126 4.34 12.17 -9.79
N VAL A 127 3.76 11.82 -8.66
CA VAL A 127 3.91 10.53 -7.97
C VAL A 127 2.54 9.92 -7.70
N LEU A 128 2.35 8.70 -8.17
CA LEU A 128 1.19 7.85 -7.85
C LEU A 128 1.64 6.80 -6.83
N LEU A 129 1.23 6.96 -5.58
CA LEU A 129 1.39 5.93 -4.54
C LEU A 129 0.35 4.84 -4.81
N ALA A 130 0.78 3.76 -5.45
CA ALA A 130 -0.09 2.72 -6.00
C ALA A 130 -0.36 1.60 -4.99
N GLY A 131 -1.45 1.75 -4.25
CA GLY A 131 -1.89 0.79 -3.25
C GLY A 131 -2.99 1.38 -2.36
N GLY A 132 -3.53 0.54 -1.48
CA GLY A 132 -4.63 0.90 -0.59
C GLY A 132 -4.18 1.63 0.68
N THR A 133 -4.71 1.18 1.82
CA THR A 133 -4.44 1.77 3.13
C THR A 133 -2.95 1.81 3.52
N GLN A 134 -2.12 0.93 2.94
CA GLN A 134 -0.67 0.95 3.05
C GLN A 134 -0.07 2.25 2.49
N MET A 135 -0.53 2.69 1.32
CA MET A 135 -0.05 3.94 0.70
C MET A 135 -0.60 5.18 1.39
N LEU A 136 -1.77 5.10 2.03
CA LEU A 136 -2.23 6.14 2.96
C LEU A 136 -1.34 6.26 4.21
N ALA A 137 -0.87 5.13 4.76
CA ALA A 137 0.12 5.16 5.84
C ALA A 137 1.44 5.79 5.39
N VAL A 138 1.91 5.47 4.18
CA VAL A 138 3.09 6.14 3.59
C VAL A 138 2.85 7.63 3.40
N TYR A 139 1.68 8.06 2.93
CA TYR A 139 1.34 9.48 2.81
C TYR A 139 1.37 10.20 4.17
N GLY A 140 0.78 9.60 5.20
CA GLY A 140 0.86 10.11 6.58
C GLY A 140 2.32 10.21 7.08
N LEU A 141 3.14 9.22 6.74
CA LEU A 141 4.56 9.18 7.09
C LEU A 141 5.37 10.27 6.36
N ILE A 142 5.08 10.53 5.08
CA ILE A 142 5.65 11.65 4.32
C ILE A 142 5.36 12.99 5.02
N LYS A 143 4.10 13.24 5.41
CA LYS A 143 3.71 14.46 6.15
C LYS A 143 4.46 14.59 7.47
N ALA A 144 4.62 13.49 8.19
CA ALA A 144 5.30 13.48 9.47
C ALA A 144 6.81 13.74 9.32
N TRP A 145 7.49 13.06 8.37
CA TRP A 145 8.93 13.25 8.13
C TRP A 145 9.25 14.65 7.63
N THR A 146 8.49 15.15 6.66
CA THR A 146 8.72 16.48 6.08
C THR A 146 8.54 17.58 7.12
N LYS A 147 7.55 17.44 8.00
CA LYS A 147 7.37 18.35 9.15
C LYS A 147 8.51 18.24 10.16
N GLN A 148 8.89 17.03 10.55
CA GLN A 148 9.89 16.79 11.60
C GLN A 148 11.29 17.24 11.19
N GLU A 149 11.68 16.97 9.95
CA GLU A 149 13.03 17.21 9.42
C GLU A 149 13.10 18.47 8.52
N SER A 150 12.00 19.24 8.43
CA SER A 150 11.89 20.42 7.56
C SER A 150 12.30 20.15 6.09
N LEU A 151 11.89 18.99 5.56
CA LEU A 151 12.20 18.59 4.19
C LEU A 151 11.23 19.24 3.22
N ASP A 152 11.77 19.78 2.13
CA ASP A 152 10.96 20.25 1.00
C ASP A 152 10.24 19.06 0.31
N TRP A 153 9.00 19.26 -0.12
CA TRP A 153 8.22 18.32 -0.92
C TRP A 153 7.01 19.04 -1.52
N ASN A 154 6.41 18.48 -2.57
CA ASN A 154 5.23 19.05 -3.18
C ASN A 154 4.00 18.14 -3.02
N PRO A 155 3.08 18.42 -2.07
CA PRO A 155 1.90 17.59 -1.87
C PRO A 155 0.97 17.55 -3.10
N ASN A 156 0.95 18.61 -3.92
CA ASN A 156 0.14 18.65 -5.14
C ASN A 156 0.64 17.71 -6.25
N GLN A 157 1.85 17.16 -6.08
CA GLN A 157 2.44 16.19 -6.99
C GLN A 157 2.27 14.75 -6.48
N ILE A 158 1.61 14.51 -5.35
CA ILE A 158 1.45 13.15 -4.80
C ILE A 158 -0.04 12.83 -4.68
N VAL A 159 -0.43 11.68 -5.25
CA VAL A 159 -1.78 11.14 -5.13
C VAL A 159 -1.71 9.65 -4.81
N VAL A 160 -2.62 9.18 -3.97
CA VAL A 160 -2.78 7.75 -3.69
C VAL A 160 -3.74 7.16 -4.71
N GLY A 161 -3.32 6.10 -5.39
CA GLY A 161 -4.11 5.40 -6.40
C GLY A 161 -4.37 3.97 -5.99
N THR A 162 -5.63 3.55 -5.96
CA THR A 162 -6.01 2.19 -5.59
C THR A 162 -7.13 1.63 -6.47
N THR A 163 -7.67 0.47 -6.13
CA THR A 163 -8.82 -0.14 -6.79
C THR A 163 -10.14 0.25 -6.12
N ARG A 164 -11.24 0.17 -6.87
CA ARG A 164 -12.58 0.29 -6.27
C ARG A 164 -12.83 -0.75 -5.17
N TRP A 165 -12.26 -1.95 -5.27
CA TRP A 165 -12.44 -3.00 -4.27
C TRP A 165 -11.88 -2.61 -2.89
N VAL A 166 -10.91 -1.70 -2.84
CA VAL A 166 -10.37 -1.13 -1.59
C VAL A 166 -11.13 0.12 -1.16
N ALA A 167 -11.48 0.99 -2.11
CA ALA A 167 -12.17 2.24 -1.82
C ALA A 167 -13.62 2.03 -1.34
N ASP A 168 -14.30 1.02 -1.90
CA ASP A 168 -15.70 0.69 -1.63
C ASP A 168 -15.85 -0.42 -0.56
N ASP A 169 -14.75 -0.95 -0.02
CA ASP A 169 -14.77 -2.06 0.94
C ASP A 169 -15.50 -1.66 2.24
N PRO A 170 -16.67 -2.23 2.56
CA PRO A 170 -17.44 -1.85 3.74
C PRO A 170 -16.79 -2.32 5.05
N THR A 171 -15.76 -3.16 4.97
CA THR A 171 -15.02 -3.63 6.15
C THR A 171 -13.86 -2.71 6.53
N GLY A 172 -13.54 -1.70 5.71
CA GLY A 172 -12.58 -0.64 6.02
C GLY A 172 -13.19 0.75 5.81
N ASP A 173 -12.36 1.78 5.90
CA ASP A 173 -12.76 3.16 5.62
C ASP A 173 -11.61 3.92 4.95
N THR A 174 -11.19 3.44 3.77
CA THR A 174 -10.11 4.04 2.97
C THR A 174 -10.38 5.51 2.67
N VAL A 175 -11.62 5.83 2.29
CA VAL A 175 -12.02 7.20 1.96
C VAL A 175 -12.00 8.10 3.19
N GLY A 176 -12.48 7.63 4.35
CA GLY A 176 -12.40 8.37 5.60
C GLY A 176 -10.97 8.55 6.11
N LEU A 177 -10.11 7.55 5.95
CA LEU A 177 -8.67 7.67 6.22
C LEU A 177 -8.02 8.73 5.32
N ALA A 178 -8.29 8.70 4.01
CA ALA A 178 -7.76 9.70 3.08
C ALA A 178 -8.20 11.12 3.45
N LYS A 179 -9.48 11.31 3.82
CA LYS A 179 -9.99 12.60 4.32
C LYS A 179 -9.30 13.04 5.60
N THR A 180 -9.11 12.13 6.55
CA THR A 180 -8.41 12.40 7.83
C THR A 180 -6.97 12.84 7.60
N LEU A 181 -6.31 12.25 6.60
CA LEU A 181 -4.94 12.56 6.21
C LEU A 181 -4.82 13.79 5.30
N ASP A 182 -5.93 14.33 4.79
CA ASP A 182 -5.95 15.30 3.69
C ASP A 182 -5.13 14.80 2.49
N ALA A 183 -5.32 13.52 2.15
CA ALA A 183 -4.60 12.83 1.08
C ALA A 183 -5.48 12.78 -0.19
N PRO A 184 -4.98 13.22 -1.36
CA PRO A 184 -5.65 12.99 -2.63
C PRO A 184 -5.75 11.48 -2.90
N LEU A 185 -6.94 11.00 -3.22
CA LEU A 185 -7.22 9.58 -3.45
C LEU A 185 -7.94 9.40 -4.79
N LEU A 186 -7.44 8.46 -5.60
CA LEU A 186 -8.06 7.98 -6.83
C LEU A 186 -8.30 6.47 -6.72
N ALA A 187 -9.45 6.03 -7.22
CA ALA A 187 -9.75 4.60 -7.36
C ALA A 187 -10.02 4.28 -8.84
N THR A 188 -9.42 3.21 -9.35
CA THR A 188 -9.80 2.69 -10.67
C THR A 188 -11.19 2.07 -10.59
N GLN A 189 -11.98 2.26 -11.66
CA GLN A 189 -13.27 1.60 -11.85
C GLN A 189 -13.14 0.16 -12.37
N LEU A 190 -11.91 -0.39 -12.44
CA LEU A 190 -11.66 -1.77 -12.83
C LEU A 190 -12.57 -2.73 -12.06
N HIS A 191 -13.21 -3.64 -12.79
CA HIS A 191 -14.03 -4.70 -12.24
C HIS A 191 -13.86 -6.00 -13.01
N PHE A 192 -14.25 -7.12 -12.40
CA PHE A 192 -14.16 -8.47 -12.93
C PHE A 192 -15.52 -9.17 -13.02
N HIS A 193 -16.63 -8.43 -13.05
CA HIS A 193 -17.98 -9.03 -13.18
C HIS A 193 -18.15 -9.89 -14.44
N ASP A 194 -17.54 -9.49 -15.56
CA ASP A 194 -17.58 -10.22 -16.84
C ASP A 194 -16.37 -11.14 -17.05
N ALA A 195 -15.52 -11.32 -16.03
CA ALA A 195 -14.32 -12.13 -16.18
C ALA A 195 -14.68 -13.61 -16.44
N ARG A 196 -13.99 -14.26 -17.37
CA ARG A 196 -14.12 -15.67 -17.71
C ARG A 196 -13.63 -16.59 -16.60
N TYR A 197 -12.68 -16.13 -15.77
CA TYR A 197 -12.05 -16.93 -14.72
C TYR A 197 -12.69 -16.67 -13.35
N PRO A 198 -13.18 -17.71 -12.64
CA PRO A 198 -13.74 -17.57 -11.29
C PRO A 198 -12.77 -16.92 -10.29
N GLN A 199 -11.46 -17.11 -10.47
CA GLN A 199 -10.42 -16.54 -9.61
C GLN A 199 -10.37 -15.01 -9.72
N LEU A 200 -10.69 -14.44 -10.89
CA LEU A 200 -10.83 -12.99 -11.05
C LEU A 200 -12.16 -12.52 -10.45
N GLN A 201 -13.26 -13.23 -10.71
CA GLN A 201 -14.56 -12.90 -10.13
C GLN A 201 -14.55 -12.87 -8.59
N ALA A 202 -13.65 -13.61 -7.94
CA ALA A 202 -13.47 -13.58 -6.49
C ALA A 202 -13.11 -12.18 -5.95
N TYR A 203 -12.51 -11.28 -6.74
CA TYR A 203 -12.26 -9.90 -6.32
C TYR A 203 -13.56 -9.15 -6.00
N GLU A 204 -14.62 -9.41 -6.78
CA GLU A 204 -15.96 -8.84 -6.55
C GLU A 204 -16.60 -9.32 -5.25
N GLN A 205 -16.07 -10.40 -4.66
CA GLN A 205 -16.51 -10.97 -3.39
C GLN A 205 -15.63 -10.49 -2.22
N GLY A 206 -14.72 -9.54 -2.45
CA GLY A 206 -13.84 -8.98 -1.43
C GLY A 206 -12.58 -9.82 -1.16
N PHE A 207 -12.18 -10.70 -2.08
CA PHE A 207 -10.86 -11.33 -2.01
C PHE A 207 -9.80 -10.48 -2.71
N VAL A 208 -8.57 -10.53 -2.21
CA VAL A 208 -7.37 -9.83 -2.73
C VAL A 208 -7.49 -8.31 -2.70
N LYS A 209 -8.38 -7.73 -3.52
CA LYS A 209 -8.71 -6.31 -3.69
C LYS A 209 -7.59 -5.47 -4.31
N GLU A 210 -6.35 -5.62 -3.86
CA GLU A 210 -5.22 -4.80 -4.27
C GLU A 210 -3.90 -5.53 -4.00
N GLY A 211 -2.84 -5.04 -4.64
CA GLY A 211 -1.46 -5.47 -4.41
C GLY A 211 -0.63 -5.29 -5.68
N VAL A 212 0.70 -5.24 -5.52
CA VAL A 212 1.64 -5.17 -6.66
C VAL A 212 1.31 -4.01 -7.61
N ALA A 213 0.88 -2.88 -7.06
CA ALA A 213 0.48 -1.68 -7.80
C ALA A 213 -0.74 -1.83 -8.74
N ALA A 214 -1.54 -2.90 -8.64
CA ALA A 214 -2.59 -3.21 -9.62
C ALA A 214 -3.55 -2.03 -9.87
N GLY A 215 -4.05 -1.40 -8.81
CA GLY A 215 -4.90 -0.22 -8.93
C GLY A 215 -4.21 0.96 -9.62
N GLY A 216 -2.97 1.27 -9.23
CA GLY A 216 -2.20 2.36 -9.82
C GLY A 216 -1.84 2.12 -11.29
N CYS A 217 -1.51 0.89 -11.67
CA CYS A 217 -1.25 0.51 -13.07
C CYS A 217 -2.51 0.64 -13.92
N ALA A 218 -3.68 0.22 -13.41
CA ALA A 218 -4.95 0.38 -14.10
C ALA A 218 -5.33 1.87 -14.27
N ILE A 219 -5.11 2.70 -13.24
CA ILE A 219 -5.28 4.16 -13.32
C ILE A 219 -4.36 4.74 -14.41
N ALA A 220 -3.08 4.36 -14.42
CA ALA A 220 -2.12 4.84 -15.40
C ALA A 220 -2.50 4.42 -16.82
N ALA A 221 -2.94 3.18 -17.04
CA ALA A 221 -3.41 2.71 -18.34
C ALA A 221 -4.64 3.51 -18.83
N ALA A 222 -5.61 3.76 -17.95
CA ALA A 222 -6.79 4.54 -18.28
C ALA A 222 -6.45 6.01 -18.61
N LEU A 223 -5.61 6.67 -17.79
CA LEU A 223 -5.30 8.10 -17.96
C LEU A 223 -4.27 8.39 -19.04
N TYR A 224 -3.29 7.52 -19.23
CA TYR A 224 -2.19 7.74 -20.19
C TYR A 224 -2.47 7.14 -21.56
N GLN A 225 -3.11 5.96 -21.60
CA GLN A 225 -3.37 5.22 -22.84
C GLN A 225 -4.85 5.17 -23.23
N ASN A 226 -5.75 5.78 -22.46
CA ASN A 226 -7.20 5.72 -22.66
C ASN A 226 -7.74 4.28 -22.72
N TRP A 227 -7.14 3.36 -21.94
CA TRP A 227 -7.62 1.99 -21.89
C TRP A 227 -9.00 1.93 -21.26
N THR A 228 -9.90 1.20 -21.92
CA THR A 228 -11.23 0.91 -21.37
C THR A 228 -11.20 -0.27 -20.40
N GLN A 229 -12.29 -0.43 -19.67
CA GLN A 229 -12.53 -1.59 -18.82
C GLN A 229 -12.37 -2.92 -19.58
N GLU A 230 -12.94 -3.00 -20.78
CA GLU A 230 -12.90 -4.20 -21.63
C GLU A 230 -11.48 -4.52 -22.08
N GLN A 231 -10.68 -3.49 -22.41
CA GLN A 231 -9.28 -3.66 -22.80
C GLN A 231 -8.42 -4.12 -21.63
N LEU A 232 -8.61 -3.54 -20.43
CA LEU A 232 -7.92 -3.98 -19.22
C LEU A 232 -8.25 -5.43 -18.88
N LEU A 233 -9.54 -5.79 -18.88
CA LEU A 233 -9.96 -7.16 -18.60
C LEU A 233 -9.39 -8.15 -19.63
N ALA A 234 -9.52 -7.84 -20.92
CA ALA A 234 -8.98 -8.70 -21.99
C ALA A 234 -7.46 -8.90 -21.86
N ALA A 235 -6.70 -7.85 -21.52
CA ALA A 235 -5.27 -7.96 -21.30
C ALA A 235 -4.92 -8.84 -20.07
N ILE A 236 -5.64 -8.67 -18.96
CA ILE A 236 -5.46 -9.47 -17.74
C ILE A 236 -5.76 -10.95 -18.02
N GLU A 237 -6.86 -11.22 -18.71
CA GLU A 237 -7.24 -12.59 -19.08
C GLU A 237 -6.27 -13.22 -20.08
N GLY A 238 -5.78 -12.45 -21.05
CA GLY A 238 -4.74 -12.90 -21.99
C GLY A 238 -3.46 -13.34 -21.26
N LEU A 239 -3.06 -12.64 -20.19
CA LEU A 239 -1.93 -13.05 -19.36
C LEU A 239 -2.18 -14.39 -18.64
N ILE A 240 -3.42 -14.68 -18.26
CA ILE A 240 -3.80 -15.97 -17.65
C ILE A 240 -3.75 -17.08 -18.69
N ASP A 241 -4.31 -16.83 -19.89
CA ASP A 241 -4.25 -17.75 -21.02
C ASP A 241 -2.80 -18.13 -21.36
N ASP A 242 -1.93 -17.12 -21.48
CA ASP A 242 -0.50 -17.32 -21.76
C ASP A 242 0.19 -18.11 -20.64
N TYR A 243 -0.12 -17.81 -19.38
CA TYR A 243 0.45 -18.53 -18.23
C TYR A 243 0.02 -20.00 -18.20
N GLN A 244 -1.25 -20.29 -18.49
CA GLN A 244 -1.78 -21.66 -18.58
C GLN A 244 -1.14 -22.46 -19.71
N GLN A 245 -0.94 -21.83 -20.87
CA GLN A 245 -0.24 -22.43 -22.01
C GLN A 245 1.21 -22.78 -21.65
N CYS A 246 1.93 -21.86 -21.00
CA CYS A 246 3.31 -22.08 -20.55
C CYS A 246 3.44 -23.22 -19.54
N LEU A 247 2.45 -23.43 -18.66
CA LEU A 247 2.46 -24.49 -17.66
C LEU A 247 1.87 -25.82 -18.14
N GLY A 248 1.28 -25.88 -19.33
CA GLY A 248 0.57 -27.07 -19.81
C GLY A 248 -0.65 -27.47 -18.96
N MET A 249 -1.18 -26.54 -18.15
CA MET A 249 -2.28 -26.79 -17.23
C MET A 249 -3.60 -26.29 -17.84
N ARG A 250 -4.53 -27.21 -18.15
CA ARG A 250 -5.95 -26.88 -18.34
C ARG A 250 -6.66 -27.07 -17.00
N PHE A 251 -7.27 -26.01 -16.47
CA PHE A 251 -8.15 -26.10 -15.28
C PHE A 251 -9.58 -26.48 -15.65
N ASP A 252 -9.78 -27.19 -16.76
CA ASP A 252 -11.06 -27.80 -17.12
C ASP A 252 -11.14 -29.22 -16.52
N GLU A 253 -11.05 -29.33 -15.19
CA GLU A 253 -11.43 -30.54 -14.43
C GLU A 253 -11.44 -30.21 -12.92
N GLN A 254 -12.47 -29.50 -12.46
CA GLN A 254 -13.15 -29.68 -11.16
C GLN A 254 -14.39 -28.80 -11.02
#